data_AF-A0A836C8E4-F1
#
_entry.id   AF-A0A836C8E4-F1
#
_cell.length_a   1.000
_cell.length_b   1.000
_cell.length_c   1.000
_cell.angle_alpha   90.00
_cell.angle_beta   90.00
_cell.angle_gamma   90.00
#
_symmetry.space_group_name_H-M   'P 1'
#
loop_
_entity.id
_entity.type
_entity.pdbx_description
1 polymer ?
#
loop_
_entity_poly.entity_id
_entity_poly.type
_entity_poly.pdbx_seq_one_letter_code
_entity_poly.pdbx_strand_id
1 'polypeptide(L)'
;KHCEREGCIVLPTFGYAGAAKRFCARHRLAGMLDLKSKRCERGGCGVVPSFGFEGGTRQFCGRHRAPGMVNLRGKRCEHPACRVSPSFGHEGEGRSRFCAVHRAAGMVDLMHKRCGAAEGCAARPLYGAPGAPPRVCARHRTGDMV
;
A
#
# COMPACT_ATOMS: atom_id res chain seq x y z
N LYS A 1 -6.05 -29.51 13.37
CA LYS A 1 -5.19 -29.94 12.24
C LYS A 1 -4.13 -28.86 12.02
N HIS A 2 -2.86 -29.20 12.21
CA HIS A 2 -1.74 -28.27 12.05
C HIS A 2 -1.09 -28.43 10.66
N CYS A 3 -0.16 -27.54 10.32
CA CYS A 3 0.67 -27.64 9.13
C CYS A 3 1.31 -29.03 9.04
N GLU A 4 1.41 -29.59 7.83
CA GLU A 4 1.98 -30.93 7.61
C GLU A 4 3.50 -31.02 7.77
N ARG A 5 4.19 -29.90 7.96
CA ARG A 5 5.62 -29.93 8.32
C ARG A 5 5.73 -30.46 9.75
N GLU A 6 6.54 -31.49 9.93
CA GLU A 6 6.79 -32.07 11.25
C GLU A 6 7.20 -31.02 12.28
N GLY A 7 6.62 -31.13 13.48
CA GLY A 7 6.83 -30.19 14.59
C GLY A 7 6.17 -28.81 14.40
N CYS A 8 5.46 -28.56 13.30
CA CYS A 8 4.81 -27.26 13.10
C CYS A 8 3.41 -27.21 13.72
N ILE A 9 3.23 -26.34 14.72
CA ILE A 9 1.94 -26.10 15.38
C ILE A 9 1.10 -24.98 14.73
N VAL A 10 1.55 -24.43 13.60
CA VAL A 10 0.82 -23.33 12.92
C VAL A 10 -0.32 -23.90 12.09
N LEU A 11 -1.48 -23.25 12.13
CA LEU A 11 -2.63 -23.64 11.29
C LEU A 11 -2.28 -23.51 9.79
N PRO A 12 -2.63 -24.53 8.96
CA PRO A 12 -2.37 -24.47 7.55
C PRO A 12 -3.31 -23.49 6.85
N THR A 13 -2.74 -22.66 5.98
CA THR A 13 -3.50 -21.70 5.15
C THR A 13 -3.18 -21.86 3.66
N PHE A 14 -2.12 -22.59 3.31
CA PHE A 14 -1.63 -22.79 1.95
C PHE A 14 -1.96 -24.18 1.42
N GLY A 15 -2.26 -24.25 0.13
CA GLY A 15 -2.47 -25.49 -0.62
C GLY A 15 -2.62 -25.19 -2.12
N TYR A 16 -2.81 -26.22 -2.94
CA TYR A 16 -3.05 -26.06 -4.37
C TYR A 16 -4.49 -25.62 -4.67
N ALA A 17 -4.73 -25.06 -5.86
CA ALA A 17 -6.06 -24.66 -6.29
C ALA A 17 -7.03 -25.85 -6.23
N GLY A 18 -8.20 -25.67 -5.59
CA GLY A 18 -9.21 -26.73 -5.41
C GLY A 18 -8.87 -27.78 -4.34
N ALA A 19 -7.69 -27.75 -3.74
CA ALA A 19 -7.26 -28.70 -2.72
C ALA A 19 -7.41 -28.17 -1.29
N ALA A 20 -7.22 -29.04 -0.29
CA ALA A 20 -7.22 -28.66 1.12
C ALA A 20 -5.98 -27.83 1.50
N LYS A 21 -6.11 -27.06 2.59
CA LYS A 21 -5.01 -26.34 3.24
C LYS A 21 -4.13 -27.34 4.00
N ARG A 22 -2.89 -27.51 3.56
CA ARG A 22 -1.93 -28.49 4.12
C ARG A 22 -0.72 -27.83 4.78
N PHE A 23 -0.34 -26.62 4.34
CA PHE A 23 0.88 -25.96 4.80
C PHE A 23 0.62 -24.55 5.36
N CYS A 24 1.46 -24.07 6.28
CA CYS A 24 1.45 -22.68 6.71
C CYS A 24 2.28 -21.80 5.76
N ALA A 25 2.23 -20.47 5.93
CA ALA A 25 2.95 -19.53 5.07
C ALA A 25 4.47 -19.81 4.99
N ARG A 26 5.06 -20.24 6.11
CA ARG A 26 6.50 -20.55 6.22
C ARG A 26 6.88 -21.84 5.49
N HIS A 27 5.97 -22.81 5.40
CA HIS A 27 6.23 -24.12 4.81
C HIS A 27 5.49 -24.33 3.48
N ARG A 28 5.09 -23.24 2.82
CA ARG A 28 4.44 -23.32 1.50
C ARG A 28 5.43 -23.88 0.47
N LEU A 29 4.96 -24.77 -0.39
CA LEU A 29 5.72 -25.25 -1.54
C LEU A 29 5.49 -24.35 -2.77
N ALA A 30 6.35 -24.49 -3.78
CA ALA A 30 6.19 -23.81 -5.05
C ALA A 30 4.82 -24.15 -5.68
N GLY A 31 4.14 -23.14 -6.22
CA GLY A 31 2.79 -23.29 -6.78
C GLY A 31 1.66 -23.37 -5.74
N MET A 32 1.95 -23.44 -4.44
CA MET A 32 0.91 -23.34 -3.41
C MET A 32 0.42 -21.90 -3.25
N LEU A 33 -0.86 -21.81 -2.93
CA LEU A 33 -1.61 -20.57 -2.84
C LEU A 33 -2.21 -20.42 -1.43
N ASP A 34 -2.34 -19.20 -0.89
CA ASP A 34 -3.04 -18.94 0.39
C ASP A 34 -4.58 -19.10 0.32
N LEU A 35 -5.11 -20.28 0.62
CA LEU A 35 -6.54 -20.64 0.49
C LEU A 35 -7.39 -20.12 1.66
N LYS A 36 -6.83 -19.33 2.58
CA LYS A 36 -7.60 -18.64 3.63
C LYS A 36 -8.05 -17.26 3.15
N SER A 37 -7.17 -16.54 2.45
CA SER A 37 -7.45 -15.18 2.01
C SER A 37 -8.34 -15.14 0.76
N LYS A 38 -9.20 -14.11 0.65
CA LYS A 38 -9.90 -13.82 -0.61
C LYS A 38 -8.89 -13.63 -1.73
N ARG A 39 -9.19 -14.16 -2.91
CA ARG A 39 -8.35 -14.07 -4.10
C ARG A 39 -8.99 -13.25 -5.19
N CYS A 40 -8.13 -12.79 -6.10
CA CYS A 40 -8.54 -12.33 -7.40
C CYS A 40 -9.39 -13.42 -8.09
N GLU A 41 -10.55 -13.04 -8.59
CA GLU A 41 -11.51 -13.96 -9.23
C GLU A 41 -11.06 -14.47 -10.58
N ARG A 42 -10.05 -13.83 -11.22
CA ARG A 42 -9.37 -14.43 -12.37
C ARG A 42 -8.76 -15.78 -11.97
N GLY A 43 -9.21 -16.85 -12.62
CA GLY A 43 -8.72 -18.22 -12.43
C GLY A 43 -7.20 -18.32 -12.41
N GLY A 44 -6.67 -19.07 -11.45
CA GLY A 44 -5.22 -19.26 -11.26
C GLY A 44 -4.48 -18.07 -10.63
N CYS A 45 -5.15 -16.94 -10.33
CA CYS A 45 -4.49 -15.80 -9.72
C CYS A 45 -4.40 -15.94 -8.18
N GLY A 46 -3.18 -16.14 -7.67
CA GLY A 46 -2.89 -16.19 -6.23
C GLY A 46 -2.93 -14.85 -5.49
N VAL A 47 -3.14 -13.73 -6.20
CA VAL A 47 -3.01 -12.36 -5.66
C VAL A 47 -4.27 -11.94 -4.91
N VAL A 48 -4.08 -11.26 -3.77
CA VAL A 48 -5.18 -10.68 -2.98
C VAL A 48 -5.87 -9.56 -3.80
N PRO A 49 -7.20 -9.58 -3.92
CA PRO A 49 -7.90 -8.58 -4.72
C PRO A 49 -7.83 -7.22 -4.01
N SER A 50 -7.77 -6.17 -4.80
CA SER A 50 -7.79 -4.78 -4.34
C SER A 50 -8.70 -3.89 -5.18
N PHE A 51 -9.20 -4.40 -6.31
CA PHE A 51 -10.05 -3.69 -7.25
C PHE A 51 -11.44 -4.32 -7.31
N GLY A 52 -12.44 -3.48 -7.50
CA GLY A 52 -13.84 -3.86 -7.69
C GLY A 52 -14.67 -2.66 -8.14
N PHE A 53 -15.96 -2.86 -8.35
CA PHE A 53 -16.89 -1.77 -8.64
C PHE A 53 -17.25 -0.99 -7.38
N GLU A 54 -17.69 0.26 -7.57
CA GLU A 54 -18.07 1.15 -6.47
C GLU A 54 -19.22 0.55 -5.63
N GLY A 55 -19.16 0.71 -4.31
CA GLY A 55 -20.11 0.11 -3.36
C GLY A 55 -19.99 -1.43 -3.22
N GLY A 56 -19.24 -2.09 -4.11
CA GLY A 56 -19.05 -3.52 -4.10
C GLY A 56 -17.86 -3.99 -3.27
N THR A 57 -17.51 -5.26 -3.45
CA THR A 57 -16.33 -5.85 -2.82
C THR A 57 -15.15 -5.94 -3.78
N ARG A 58 -13.95 -6.08 -3.22
CA ARG A 58 -12.71 -6.34 -3.95
C ARG A 58 -12.74 -7.74 -4.57
N GLN A 59 -12.76 -7.80 -5.89
CA GLN A 59 -12.89 -9.02 -6.69
C GLN A 59 -11.63 -9.32 -7.50
N PHE A 60 -10.90 -8.29 -7.96
CA PHE A 60 -9.74 -8.45 -8.86
C PHE A 60 -8.46 -7.80 -8.31
N CYS A 61 -7.30 -8.30 -8.73
CA CYS A 61 -6.03 -7.64 -8.49
C CYS A 61 -5.77 -6.53 -9.53
N GLY A 62 -4.75 -5.70 -9.32
CA GLY A 62 -4.46 -4.60 -10.24
C GLY A 62 -4.18 -5.02 -11.68
N ARG A 63 -3.63 -6.22 -11.88
CA ARG A 63 -3.37 -6.80 -13.22
C ARG A 63 -4.63 -7.29 -13.92
N HIS A 64 -5.67 -7.66 -13.18
CA HIS A 64 -6.90 -8.24 -13.73
C HIS A 64 -8.12 -7.33 -13.54
N ARG A 65 -7.91 -6.04 -13.25
CA ARG A 65 -9.01 -5.08 -13.13
C ARG A 65 -9.65 -4.84 -14.49
N ALA A 66 -10.98 -4.76 -14.53
CA ALA A 66 -11.71 -4.29 -15.70
C ALA A 66 -11.78 -2.75 -15.74
N PRO A 67 -12.03 -2.14 -16.91
CA PRO A 67 -12.41 -0.74 -17.01
C PRO A 67 -13.56 -0.41 -16.05
N GLY A 68 -13.49 0.75 -15.39
CA GLY A 68 -14.48 1.16 -14.38
C GLY A 68 -14.25 0.59 -12.98
N MET A 69 -13.38 -0.42 -12.80
CA MET A 69 -13.01 -0.87 -11.46
C MET A 69 -12.07 0.11 -10.75
N VAL A 70 -12.34 0.33 -9.47
CA VAL A 70 -11.60 1.25 -8.61
C VAL A 70 -10.84 0.48 -7.54
N ASN A 71 -9.72 1.03 -7.05
CA ASN A 71 -9.02 0.44 -5.91
C ASN A 71 -9.88 0.64 -4.65
N LEU A 72 -10.37 -0.45 -4.08
CA LEU A 72 -11.19 -0.49 -2.85
C LEU A 72 -10.36 -0.72 -1.59
N ARG A 73 -9.05 -0.98 -1.73
CA ARG A 73 -8.12 -1.17 -0.60
C ARG A 73 -7.51 0.15 -0.12
N GLY A 74 -7.33 1.11 -1.03
CA GLY A 74 -6.72 2.41 -0.73
C GLY A 74 -7.65 3.36 0.01
N LYS A 75 -7.10 4.18 0.91
CA LYS A 75 -7.79 5.35 1.47
C LYS A 75 -8.16 6.29 0.32
N ARG A 76 -9.29 6.98 0.48
CA ARG A 76 -9.79 7.97 -0.48
C ARG A 76 -9.81 9.34 0.16
N CYS A 77 -9.67 10.36 -0.67
CA CYS A 77 -9.98 11.72 -0.28
C CYS A 77 -11.40 11.77 0.30
N GLU A 78 -11.57 12.48 1.41
CA GLU A 78 -12.85 12.62 2.10
C GLU A 78 -13.81 13.60 1.41
N HIS A 79 -13.34 14.33 0.39
CA HIS A 79 -14.22 15.15 -0.44
C HIS A 79 -15.21 14.25 -1.21
N PRO A 80 -16.52 14.55 -1.19
CA PRO A 80 -17.53 13.83 -1.95
C PRO A 80 -17.12 13.59 -3.40
N ALA A 81 -17.36 12.37 -3.90
CA ALA A 81 -17.01 11.92 -5.25
C ALA A 81 -15.51 11.95 -5.63
N CYS A 82 -14.60 12.32 -4.73
CA CYS A 82 -13.17 12.28 -5.02
C CYS A 82 -12.59 10.88 -4.83
N ARG A 83 -11.93 10.37 -5.88
CA ARG A 83 -11.35 9.01 -5.91
C ARG A 83 -9.82 8.99 -5.82
N VAL A 84 -9.22 10.17 -5.64
CA VAL A 84 -7.77 10.33 -5.53
C VAL A 84 -7.32 9.92 -4.12
N SER A 85 -6.16 9.29 -4.03
CA SER A 85 -5.56 8.97 -2.73
C SER A 85 -5.24 10.25 -1.95
N PRO A 86 -5.54 10.30 -0.64
CA PRO A 86 -5.28 11.48 0.15
C PRO A 86 -3.80 11.60 0.47
N SER A 87 -3.27 12.82 0.40
CA SER A 87 -1.90 13.15 0.80
C SER A 87 -1.84 14.30 1.80
N PHE A 88 -2.93 15.05 1.96
CA PHE A 88 -3.01 16.24 2.80
C PHE A 88 -3.87 16.00 4.06
N GLY A 89 -3.47 16.59 5.17
CA GLY A 89 -4.17 16.62 6.45
C GLY A 89 -3.57 17.70 7.35
N HIS A 90 -4.00 17.79 8.61
CA HIS A 90 -3.36 18.71 9.56
C HIS A 90 -2.10 18.11 10.18
N GLU A 91 -1.19 18.98 10.57
CA GLU A 91 0.02 18.56 11.27
C GLU A 91 -0.35 17.82 12.57
N GLY A 92 0.35 16.71 12.86
CA GLY A 92 0.05 15.86 14.01
C GLY A 92 -1.10 14.86 13.84
N GLU A 93 -1.98 14.98 12.83
CA GLU A 93 -3.11 14.03 12.65
C GLU A 93 -2.68 12.59 12.26
N GLY A 94 -1.42 12.38 11.86
CA GLY A 94 -0.88 11.06 11.48
C GLY A 94 -1.53 10.41 10.25
N ARG A 95 -2.63 10.97 9.74
CA ARG A 95 -3.39 10.49 8.58
C ARG A 95 -3.69 11.62 7.61
N SER A 96 -3.44 11.39 6.33
CA SER A 96 -3.96 12.23 5.25
C SER A 96 -5.45 11.91 5.00
N ARG A 97 -6.25 12.97 4.81
CA ARG A 97 -7.71 12.90 4.59
C ARG A 97 -8.11 13.48 3.25
N PHE A 98 -7.32 14.40 2.69
CA PHE A 98 -7.65 15.11 1.46
C PHE A 98 -6.56 14.95 0.38
N CYS A 99 -6.95 15.04 -0.89
CA CYS A 99 -5.99 15.10 -2.00
C CYS A 99 -5.48 16.53 -2.21
N ALA A 100 -4.51 16.72 -3.10
CA ALA A 100 -3.92 18.04 -3.36
C ALA A 100 -4.96 19.09 -3.80
N VAL A 101 -5.98 18.67 -4.57
CA VAL A 101 -7.04 19.55 -5.08
C VAL A 101 -8.04 19.94 -4.00
N HIS A 102 -8.28 19.07 -3.01
CA HIS A 102 -9.28 19.27 -1.97
C HIS A 102 -8.69 19.60 -0.60
N ARG A 103 -7.42 20.05 -0.56
CA ARG A 103 -6.80 20.48 0.70
C ARG A 103 -7.37 21.85 1.10
N ALA A 104 -7.65 22.03 2.39
CA ALA A 104 -7.96 23.33 2.96
C ALA A 104 -6.69 24.14 3.25
N ALA A 105 -6.84 25.45 3.47
CA ALA A 105 -5.75 26.29 3.97
C ALA A 105 -5.20 25.73 5.29
N GLY A 106 -3.88 25.73 5.45
CA GLY A 106 -3.20 25.16 6.62
C GLY A 106 -3.04 23.63 6.60
N MET A 107 -3.59 22.91 5.61
CA MET A 107 -3.29 21.49 5.46
C MET A 107 -1.92 21.25 4.84
N VAL A 108 -1.23 20.26 5.37
CA VAL A 108 0.13 19.88 5.04
C VAL A 108 0.17 18.53 4.32
N ASP A 109 1.13 18.34 3.41
CA ASP A 109 1.39 17.01 2.83
C ASP A 109 1.95 16.10 3.94
N LEU A 110 1.23 15.03 4.27
CA LEU A 110 1.59 14.03 5.28
C LEU A 110 2.17 12.76 4.63
N MET A 111 2.07 12.63 3.31
CA MET A 111 2.50 11.44 2.58
C MET A 111 3.94 11.56 2.08
N HIS A 112 4.34 12.75 1.65
CA HIS A 112 5.67 13.01 1.13
C HIS A 112 6.54 13.69 2.16
N LYS A 113 7.79 13.23 2.27
CA LYS A 113 8.79 13.87 3.12
C LYS A 113 9.06 15.28 2.63
N ARG A 114 9.28 16.19 3.59
CA ARG A 114 9.74 17.55 3.35
C ARG A 114 11.24 17.67 3.61
N CYS A 115 11.83 18.70 3.02
CA CYS A 115 13.19 19.11 3.32
C CYS A 115 13.32 19.44 4.81
N GLY A 116 14.29 18.82 5.48
CA GLY A 116 14.56 19.03 6.91
C GLY A 116 15.55 20.15 7.23
N ALA A 117 15.92 20.98 6.25
CA ALA A 117 16.96 22.01 6.44
C ALA A 117 16.43 23.36 6.93
N ALA A 118 15.13 23.62 6.76
CA ALA A 118 14.51 24.87 7.21
C ALA A 118 13.04 24.63 7.56
N GLU A 119 12.61 25.21 8.68
CA GLU A 119 11.22 25.22 9.12
C GLU A 119 10.32 25.80 8.01
N GLY A 120 9.23 25.09 7.69
CA GLY A 120 8.31 25.49 6.62
C GLY A 120 8.78 25.23 5.18
N CYS A 121 9.95 24.61 4.96
CA CYS A 121 10.35 24.22 3.60
C CYS A 121 9.48 23.08 3.04
N ALA A 122 8.56 23.42 2.13
CA ALA A 122 7.67 22.45 1.50
C ALA A 122 8.31 21.65 0.34
N ALA A 123 9.56 21.95 -0.03
CA ALA A 123 10.23 21.28 -1.13
C ALA A 123 10.54 19.81 -0.78
N ARG A 124 10.40 18.91 -1.76
CA ARG A 124 10.78 17.51 -1.61
C ARG A 124 12.30 17.39 -1.44
N PRO A 125 12.77 16.57 -0.50
CA PRO A 125 14.18 16.31 -0.38
C PRO A 125 14.65 15.44 -1.55
N LEU A 126 15.78 15.83 -2.13
CA LEU A 126 16.41 15.15 -3.27
C LEU A 126 17.84 14.72 -2.94
N TYR A 127 18.50 15.40 -1.99
CA TYR A 127 19.90 15.19 -1.66
C TYR A 127 20.06 14.72 -0.21
N GLY A 128 21.07 13.89 0.02
CA GLY A 128 21.44 13.37 1.34
C GLY A 128 22.92 13.06 1.44
N ALA A 129 23.37 12.61 2.61
CA ALA A 129 24.73 12.08 2.75
C ALA A 129 24.90 10.82 1.87
N PRO A 130 26.12 10.53 1.38
CA PRO A 130 26.39 9.31 0.63
C PRO A 130 25.88 8.06 1.38
N GLY A 131 25.04 7.26 0.72
CA GLY A 131 24.42 6.06 1.32
C GLY A 131 23.23 6.30 2.26
N ALA A 132 22.81 7.55 2.47
CA ALA A 132 21.65 7.90 3.29
C ALA A 132 20.44 8.32 2.43
N PRO A 133 19.20 8.19 2.94
CA PRO A 133 18.03 8.69 2.24
C PRO A 133 18.07 10.23 2.13
N PRO A 134 17.50 10.82 1.07
CA PRO A 134 17.51 12.27 0.89
C PRO A 134 16.74 12.99 1.99
N ARG A 135 17.34 14.07 2.51
CA ARG A 135 16.79 14.89 3.60
C ARG A 135 16.69 16.37 3.27
N VAL A 136 17.41 16.85 2.25
CA VAL A 136 17.38 18.26 1.87
C VAL A 136 16.98 18.43 0.41
N CYS A 137 16.32 19.54 0.08
CA CYS A 137 15.96 19.87 -1.29
C CYS A 137 17.16 20.48 -2.04
N ALA A 138 17.03 20.65 -3.36
CA ALA A 138 18.08 21.25 -4.19
C ALA A 138 18.56 22.62 -3.70
N ARG A 139 17.64 23.44 -3.17
CA ARG A 139 17.96 24.78 -2.65
C ARG A 139 18.78 24.74 -1.35
N HIS A 140 18.66 23.69 -0.56
CA HIS A 140 19.35 23.55 0.73
C HIS A 140 20.42 22.45 0.69
N ARG A 141 20.84 22.06 -0.51
CA ARG A 141 21.95 21.13 -0.70
C ARG A 141 23.25 21.85 -0.27
N THR A 142 24.05 21.20 0.56
CA THR A 142 25.36 21.70 0.99
C THR A 142 26.41 20.61 0.91
N GLY A 143 27.67 21.00 0.68
CA GLY A 143 28.82 20.08 0.68
C GLY A 143 28.67 18.88 -0.27
N ASP A 144 29.21 17.74 0.17
CA ASP A 144 29.28 16.47 -0.55
C ASP A 144 27.95 15.67 -0.61
N MET A 145 26.80 16.33 -0.40
CA MET A 145 25.51 15.65 -0.51
C MET A 145 25.25 15.21 -1.96
N VAL A 146 24.77 13.98 -2.12
CA VAL A 146 24.45 13.34 -3.41
C VAL A 146 22.97 13.03 -3.55
#